data_AF-A0A0B7FX91-F1
#
_entry.id   AF-A0A0B7FX91-F1
#
_cell.length_a   1.000
_cell.length_b   1.000
_cell.length_c   1.000
_cell.angle_alpha   90.00
_cell.angle_beta   90.00
_cell.angle_gamma   90.00
#
_symmetry.space_group_name_H-M   'P 1'
#
loop_
_entity.id
_entity.type
_entity.pdbx_description
1 polymer ?
#
loop_
_entity_poly.entity_id
_entity_poly.type
_entity_poly.pdbx_seq_one_letter_code
_entity_poly.pdbx_strand_id
1 'polypeptide(L)'
;MSSNTVTTRRLGRGRACISCHMRKKRCDGGQPSCGLCIHALITCEYPPAPTTPEPKPIGHSRIQFLESRVQELEVVLNDMSTQTSQLNIQHLSPCSTLIDPHSGEVVDWLQDILRPTMINNRRQYNLCLDIATLRSPPKPLLHAMNLVACHIVTLSANSNTRPTLQELVELKSVLLKRVHNGIRASLEGARDLIAGVVCAPALAAQYLLQVGKPAEAHWLASTAVRFAVSCGLHTIVGHHWVSSDDNTGGLGGMAASEPSGTFLVPASSAREHHDRLMAWWLAFAADGMVEIVAKLPSALRPELRACIGDAELGVDRKRIIVTPFPLTEHSHKQSPDQPDTPGLSIVELLLEIHGSSEDAGADSIFAMRLKSIAFVGIAGLLSDDYRAGQSFALEAEWIIPLTDQGSQWVQAKHSHLLEAPKDGSLAAFFIGINDMLGVTSWKNVTDWDTFWTEALDSYFGVVDQVYNTGLRSFLFLNVPSLDRAPGLAGNPDVANHAAQVQTFNSLLAKRIDQFKVSKRDTSVASFDINGLMAKVLDSPSEFGFTNTTGFCQCLDPEYFWNDPYHPTERFHRLVASGVLSELEKSG
;
A
#
# COMPACT_ATOMS: atom_id res chain seq x y z
N MET A 1 5.56 -12.77 69.34
CA MET A 1 5.62 -11.62 68.40
C MET A 1 5.11 -12.11 67.06
N SER A 2 3.93 -11.65 66.69
CA SER A 2 3.07 -12.26 65.66
C SER A 2 3.48 -11.88 64.24
N SER A 3 3.53 -12.87 63.36
CA SER A 3 3.63 -12.70 61.90
C SER A 3 2.38 -12.01 61.35
N ASN A 4 2.54 -10.82 60.76
CA ASN A 4 1.49 -10.17 59.98
C ASN A 4 1.53 -10.68 58.54
N THR A 5 0.69 -11.69 58.25
CA THR A 5 0.33 -12.08 56.89
C THR A 5 -0.45 -10.95 56.21
N VAL A 6 0.17 -10.26 55.26
CA VAL A 6 -0.52 -9.30 54.38
C VAL A 6 -1.39 -10.10 53.41
N THR A 7 -2.67 -10.23 53.75
CA THR A 7 -3.71 -10.78 52.87
C THR A 7 -3.76 -9.98 51.57
N THR A 8 -3.42 -10.60 50.44
CA THR A 8 -3.63 -10.04 49.10
C THR A 8 -5.14 -9.94 48.84
N ARG A 9 -5.72 -8.75 49.09
CA ARG A 9 -7.10 -8.46 48.71
C ARG A 9 -7.22 -8.61 47.20
N ARG A 10 -7.90 -9.66 46.72
CA ARG A 10 -8.26 -9.81 45.31
C ARG A 10 -9.17 -8.63 44.93
N LEU A 11 -8.73 -7.80 43.98
CA LEU A 11 -9.62 -6.79 43.41
C LEU A 11 -10.79 -7.45 42.68
N GLY A 12 -12.00 -6.93 42.92
CA GLY A 12 -13.19 -7.32 42.18
C GLY A 12 -13.03 -7.02 40.68
N ARG A 13 -13.76 -7.76 39.83
CA ARG A 13 -13.76 -7.53 38.37
C ARG A 13 -14.09 -6.06 38.07
N GLY A 14 -13.31 -5.44 37.18
CA GLY A 14 -13.50 -4.05 36.76
C GLY A 14 -12.89 -2.98 37.67
N ARG A 15 -12.10 -3.34 38.69
CA ARG A 15 -11.49 -2.38 39.65
C ARG A 15 -9.98 -2.19 39.47
N ALA A 16 -9.41 -2.66 38.37
CA ALA A 16 -8.00 -2.42 38.04
C ALA A 16 -7.77 -0.94 37.65
N CYS A 17 -6.57 -0.41 37.88
CA CYS A 17 -6.21 0.91 37.33
C CYS A 17 -6.26 0.89 35.80
N ILE A 18 -6.49 2.06 35.20
CA ILE A 18 -6.65 2.22 33.75
C ILE A 18 -5.42 1.66 33.01
N SER A 19 -4.22 2.00 33.49
CA SER A 19 -2.94 1.59 32.90
C SER A 19 -2.76 0.07 32.89
N CYS A 20 -3.11 -0.63 33.98
CA CYS A 20 -3.05 -2.11 34.00
C CYS A 20 -4.16 -2.76 33.16
N HIS A 21 -5.35 -2.16 33.12
CA HIS A 21 -6.46 -2.66 32.31
C HIS A 21 -6.14 -2.60 30.82
N MET A 22 -5.66 -1.46 30.33
CA MET A 22 -5.27 -1.28 28.92
C MET A 22 -4.15 -2.22 28.51
N ARG A 23 -3.18 -2.44 29.41
CA ARG A 23 -2.07 -3.37 29.19
C ARG A 23 -2.42 -4.84 29.41
N LYS A 24 -3.67 -5.15 29.78
CA LYS A 24 -4.15 -6.50 30.15
C LYS A 24 -3.26 -7.20 31.17
N LYS A 25 -2.67 -6.45 32.12
CA LYS A 25 -1.83 -6.97 33.21
C LYS A 25 -2.61 -6.99 34.53
N ARG A 26 -2.27 -7.93 35.40
CA ARG A 26 -2.98 -8.12 36.69
C ARG A 26 -2.61 -6.99 37.66
N CYS A 27 -3.53 -6.06 37.88
CA CYS A 27 -3.37 -4.98 38.85
C CYS A 27 -3.44 -5.52 40.29
N ASP A 28 -2.49 -5.11 41.14
CA ASP A 28 -2.44 -5.42 42.57
C ASP A 28 -3.26 -4.43 43.42
N GLY A 29 -3.75 -3.34 42.83
CA GLY A 29 -4.70 -2.41 43.43
C GLY A 29 -4.13 -1.48 44.50
N GLY A 30 -2.79 -1.36 44.58
CA GLY A 30 -2.15 -0.39 45.46
C GLY A 30 -2.61 1.05 45.15
N GLN A 31 -2.88 1.84 46.18
CA GLN A 31 -3.18 3.28 46.06
C GLN A 31 -2.11 4.09 46.80
N PRO A 32 -1.68 5.26 46.28
CA PRO A 32 -2.20 5.97 45.11
C PRO A 32 -1.81 5.35 43.76
N SER A 33 -0.72 4.55 43.72
CA SER A 33 -0.27 3.83 42.54
C SER A 33 -0.10 2.34 42.82
N CYS A 34 -0.45 1.50 41.85
CA CYS A 34 -0.28 0.06 41.92
C CYS A 34 1.20 -0.33 41.78
N GLY A 35 1.65 -1.43 42.38
CA GLY A 35 3.07 -1.81 42.40
C GLY A 35 3.64 -2.02 40.99
N LEU A 36 2.80 -2.53 40.07
CA LEU A 36 3.16 -2.68 38.64
C LEU A 36 3.37 -1.33 37.94
N CYS A 37 2.58 -0.32 38.26
CA CYS A 37 2.74 1.02 37.70
C CYS A 37 3.94 1.75 38.31
N ILE A 38 4.22 1.53 39.60
CA ILE A 38 5.42 2.07 40.26
C ILE A 38 6.69 1.49 39.63
N HIS A 39 6.76 0.16 39.49
CA HIS A 39 7.92 -0.49 38.87
C HIS A 39 8.09 -0.13 37.39
N ALA A 40 6.99 0.12 36.68
CA ALA A 40 7.02 0.52 35.28
C ALA A 40 7.19 2.03 35.09
N LEU A 41 7.29 2.83 36.17
CA LEU A 41 7.39 4.29 36.15
C LEU A 41 6.31 4.97 35.26
N ILE A 42 5.08 4.43 35.30
CA ILE A 42 3.96 4.92 34.49
C ILE A 42 2.85 5.43 35.42
N THR A 43 2.21 6.52 35.00
CA THR A 43 1.08 7.14 35.71
C THR A 43 -0.02 6.11 35.99
N CYS A 44 -0.39 5.96 37.26
CA CYS A 44 -1.40 5.02 37.72
C CYS A 44 -2.67 5.78 38.09
N GLU A 45 -3.68 5.70 37.23
CA GLU A 45 -4.95 6.35 37.48
C GLU A 45 -6.05 5.31 37.73
N TYR A 46 -6.79 5.50 38.82
CA TYR A 46 -7.97 4.70 39.12
C TYR A 46 -9.22 5.51 38.80
N PRO A 47 -10.20 4.93 38.09
CA PRO A 47 -11.45 5.64 37.82
C PRO A 47 -12.16 5.98 39.15
N PRO A 48 -12.70 7.20 39.30
CA PRO A 48 -13.39 7.60 40.51
C PRO A 48 -14.63 6.72 40.75
N ALA A 49 -14.94 6.43 42.02
CA ALA A 49 -16.13 5.68 42.36
C ALA A 49 -17.38 6.48 41.94
N PRO A 50 -18.35 5.87 41.24
CA PRO A 50 -19.55 6.58 40.81
C PRO A 50 -20.33 7.09 42.03
N THR A 51 -20.63 8.39 42.04
CA THR A 51 -21.27 9.11 43.16
C THR A 51 -22.78 8.96 43.23
N THR A 52 -23.39 8.08 42.43
CA THR A 52 -24.81 7.75 42.52
C THR A 52 -25.01 6.25 42.33
N PRO A 53 -25.88 5.60 43.14
CA PRO A 53 -26.24 4.21 42.90
C PRO A 53 -27.12 4.16 41.65
N GLU A 54 -26.49 3.91 40.49
CA GLU A 54 -27.23 3.62 39.26
C GLU A 54 -28.06 2.33 39.44
N PRO A 55 -29.33 2.32 38.97
CA PRO A 55 -30.14 1.11 39.00
C PRO A 55 -29.50 0.06 38.09
N LYS A 56 -29.41 -1.19 38.58
CA LYS A 56 -28.93 -2.34 37.81
C LYS A 56 -29.62 -2.39 36.43
N PRO A 57 -28.88 -2.46 35.30
CA PRO A 57 -29.51 -2.62 34.00
C PRO A 57 -30.07 -4.03 33.89
N ILE A 58 -31.39 -4.10 33.78
CA ILE A 58 -32.13 -5.27 33.35
C ILE A 58 -31.69 -5.56 31.91
N GLY A 59 -31.14 -6.75 31.68
CA GLY A 59 -30.62 -7.14 30.40
C GLY A 59 -31.73 -7.29 29.36
N HIS A 60 -31.91 -6.31 28.49
CA HIS A 60 -32.66 -6.50 27.24
C HIS A 60 -32.20 -5.64 26.04
N SER A 61 -31.40 -4.57 26.18
CA SER A 61 -31.18 -3.67 25.03
C SER A 61 -30.14 -4.12 24.00
N ARG A 62 -29.04 -4.79 24.38
CA ARG A 62 -27.99 -5.16 23.41
C ARG A 62 -28.34 -6.39 22.59
N ILE A 63 -29.02 -7.35 23.21
CA ILE A 63 -29.48 -8.57 22.53
C ILE A 63 -30.59 -8.19 21.55
N GLN A 64 -31.59 -7.39 21.96
CA GLN A 64 -32.64 -6.92 21.05
C GLN A 64 -32.09 -6.05 19.91
N PHE A 65 -31.08 -5.21 20.17
CA PHE A 65 -30.43 -4.44 19.12
C PHE A 65 -29.68 -5.33 18.13
N LEU A 66 -28.98 -6.36 18.62
CA LEU A 66 -28.27 -7.31 17.76
C LEU A 66 -29.24 -8.22 17.01
N GLU A 67 -30.32 -8.68 17.63
CA GLU A 67 -31.38 -9.47 17.02
C GLU A 67 -32.12 -8.66 15.95
N SER A 68 -32.45 -7.40 16.22
CA SER A 68 -33.04 -6.49 15.24
C SER A 68 -32.10 -6.29 14.05
N ARG A 69 -30.79 -6.17 14.29
CA ARG A 69 -29.82 -5.98 13.22
C ARG A 69 -29.55 -7.27 12.44
N VAL A 70 -29.64 -8.44 13.09
CA VAL A 70 -29.58 -9.74 12.43
C VAL A 70 -30.82 -9.93 11.56
N GLN A 71 -32.02 -9.63 12.05
CA GLN A 71 -33.25 -9.68 11.24
C GLN A 71 -33.20 -8.74 10.04
N GLU A 72 -32.71 -7.52 10.22
CA GLU A 72 -32.57 -6.56 9.13
C GLU A 72 -31.58 -7.07 8.06
N LEU A 73 -30.46 -7.64 8.49
CA LEU A 73 -29.48 -8.26 7.59
C LEU A 73 -29.99 -9.55 6.92
N GLU A 74 -30.79 -10.35 7.62
CA GLU A 74 -31.45 -11.55 7.07
C GLU A 74 -32.50 -11.18 6.02
N VAL A 75 -33.23 -10.07 6.21
CA VAL A 75 -34.15 -9.53 5.21
C VAL A 75 -33.38 -9.05 3.99
N VAL A 76 -32.29 -8.29 4.17
CA VAL A 76 -31.44 -7.84 3.05
C VAL A 76 -30.82 -9.04 2.32
N LEU A 77 -30.35 -10.06 3.04
CA LEU A 77 -29.82 -11.29 2.45
C LEU A 77 -30.89 -12.08 1.70
N ASN A 78 -32.13 -12.12 2.20
CA ASN A 78 -33.25 -12.77 1.51
C ASN A 78 -33.72 -11.97 0.30
N ASP A 79 -33.70 -10.64 0.34
CA ASP A 79 -33.99 -9.77 -0.82
C ASP A 79 -32.91 -9.92 -1.90
N MET A 80 -31.64 -9.98 -1.50
CA MET A 80 -30.53 -10.27 -2.42
C MET A 80 -30.61 -11.71 -2.96
N SER A 81 -30.97 -12.69 -2.13
CA SER A 81 -31.18 -14.08 -2.52
C SER A 81 -32.38 -14.26 -3.45
N THR A 82 -33.48 -13.52 -3.23
CA THR A 82 -34.67 -13.55 -4.08
C THR A 82 -34.45 -12.79 -5.38
N GLN A 83 -33.70 -11.68 -5.40
CA GLN A 83 -33.22 -11.05 -6.64
C GLN A 83 -32.27 -11.98 -7.41
N THR A 84 -31.37 -12.69 -6.73
CA THR A 84 -30.50 -13.72 -7.33
C THR A 84 -31.31 -14.92 -7.84
N SER A 85 -32.38 -15.30 -7.14
CA SER A 85 -33.28 -16.39 -7.53
C SER A 85 -34.24 -15.99 -8.66
N GLN A 86 -34.70 -14.74 -8.72
CA GLN A 86 -35.49 -14.20 -9.83
C GLN A 86 -34.65 -14.06 -11.11
N LEU A 87 -33.35 -13.75 -10.99
CA LEU A 87 -32.39 -13.82 -12.10
C LEU A 87 -32.04 -15.27 -12.49
N ASN A 88 -32.10 -16.23 -11.56
CA ASN A 88 -31.86 -17.66 -11.83
C ASN A 88 -33.08 -18.43 -12.36
N ILE A 89 -34.32 -18.00 -12.10
CA ILE A 89 -35.54 -18.72 -12.55
C ILE A 89 -35.78 -18.56 -14.05
N GLN A 90 -35.17 -17.56 -14.71
CA GLN A 90 -35.17 -17.44 -16.17
C GLN A 90 -34.03 -18.24 -16.86
N HIS A 91 -33.15 -18.91 -16.10
CA HIS A 91 -32.04 -19.67 -16.66
C HIS A 91 -31.90 -21.05 -15.99
N LEU A 92 -32.86 -21.94 -16.25
CA LEU A 92 -32.68 -23.38 -16.03
C LEU A 92 -31.56 -23.91 -16.95
N SER A 93 -30.35 -23.98 -16.39
CA SER A 93 -29.14 -24.77 -16.71
C SER A 93 -28.90 -25.24 -18.16
N PRO A 94 -27.61 -25.19 -18.57
CA PRO A 94 -26.92 -26.46 -18.78
C PRO A 94 -25.70 -26.58 -17.88
N CYS A 95 -25.45 -27.81 -17.44
CA CYS A 95 -24.21 -28.25 -16.82
C CYS A 95 -22.97 -27.60 -17.49
N SER A 96 -22.07 -27.02 -16.69
CA SER A 96 -20.89 -26.28 -17.16
C SER A 96 -20.08 -27.13 -18.14
N THR A 97 -20.13 -26.81 -19.44
CA THR A 97 -19.48 -27.54 -20.55
C THR A 97 -17.95 -27.67 -20.42
N LEU A 98 -17.36 -26.94 -19.48
CA LEU A 98 -15.93 -26.87 -19.20
C LEU A 98 -15.50 -27.65 -17.95
N ILE A 99 -16.45 -28.20 -17.20
CA ILE A 99 -16.20 -29.09 -16.07
C ILE A 99 -16.56 -30.51 -16.47
N ASP A 100 -15.62 -31.43 -16.26
CA ASP A 100 -15.85 -32.85 -16.46
C ASP A 100 -16.82 -33.37 -15.37
N PRO A 101 -17.94 -34.00 -15.74
CA PRO A 101 -18.97 -34.41 -14.80
C PRO A 101 -18.56 -35.60 -13.91
N HIS A 102 -17.51 -36.34 -14.27
CA HIS A 102 -17.09 -37.55 -13.56
C HIS A 102 -16.00 -37.26 -12.52
N SER A 103 -14.95 -36.57 -12.93
CA SER A 103 -13.86 -36.08 -12.06
C SER A 103 -14.27 -34.85 -11.26
N GLY A 104 -15.24 -34.09 -11.77
CA GLY A 104 -15.58 -32.78 -11.25
C GLY A 104 -14.48 -31.76 -11.49
N GLU A 105 -13.45 -32.01 -12.31
CA GLU A 105 -12.36 -31.07 -12.59
C GLU A 105 -12.55 -30.35 -13.93
N VAL A 106 -11.66 -29.41 -14.27
CA VAL A 106 -11.68 -28.80 -15.60
C VAL A 106 -11.40 -29.87 -16.66
N VAL A 107 -12.15 -29.87 -17.76
CA VAL A 107 -11.98 -30.82 -18.87
C VAL A 107 -10.55 -30.82 -19.43
N ASP A 108 -10.04 -32.00 -19.80
CA ASP A 108 -8.62 -32.20 -20.15
C ASP A 108 -8.12 -31.25 -21.25
N TRP A 109 -8.88 -31.10 -22.34
CA TRP A 109 -8.48 -30.21 -23.45
C TRP A 109 -8.33 -28.75 -23.02
N LEU A 110 -9.11 -28.29 -22.04
CA LEU A 110 -9.00 -26.94 -21.50
C LEU A 110 -7.85 -26.86 -20.50
N GLN A 111 -7.64 -27.92 -19.72
CA GLN A 111 -6.51 -28.02 -18.81
C GLN A 111 -5.16 -27.96 -19.56
N ASP A 112 -5.09 -28.53 -20.77
CA ASP A 112 -3.96 -28.48 -21.69
C ASP A 112 -3.65 -27.05 -22.20
N ILE A 113 -4.61 -26.14 -22.10
CA ILE A 113 -4.44 -24.72 -22.43
C ILE A 113 -4.09 -23.91 -21.16
N LEU A 114 -4.87 -24.11 -20.08
CA LEU A 114 -4.74 -23.32 -18.86
C LEU A 114 -3.40 -23.55 -18.15
N ARG A 115 -2.90 -24.79 -18.08
CA ARG A 115 -1.65 -25.08 -17.36
C ARG A 115 -0.43 -24.44 -18.02
N PRO A 116 -0.17 -24.59 -19.34
CA PRO A 116 0.91 -23.88 -20.00
C PRO A 116 0.75 -22.36 -19.91
N THR A 117 -0.48 -21.85 -20.01
CA THR A 117 -0.77 -20.40 -19.88
C THR A 117 -0.32 -19.86 -18.53
N MET A 118 -0.66 -20.55 -17.43
CA MET A 118 -0.19 -20.16 -16.09
C MET A 118 1.33 -20.24 -15.98
N ILE A 119 1.96 -21.33 -16.43
CA ILE A 119 3.41 -21.53 -16.33
C ILE A 119 4.19 -20.45 -17.10
N ASN A 120 3.70 -20.06 -18.28
CA ASN A 120 4.32 -19.02 -19.11
C ASN A 120 4.18 -17.62 -18.49
N ASN A 121 3.09 -17.35 -17.77
CA ASN A 121 2.83 -16.06 -17.14
C ASN A 121 3.18 -16.00 -15.64
N ARG A 122 3.73 -17.08 -15.06
CA ARG A 122 3.95 -17.25 -13.61
C ARG A 122 4.68 -16.07 -12.95
N ARG A 123 5.65 -15.48 -13.63
CA ARG A 123 6.45 -14.35 -13.13
C ARG A 123 5.65 -13.05 -12.98
N GLN A 124 4.61 -12.85 -13.79
CA GLN A 124 3.72 -11.68 -13.65
C GLN A 124 2.89 -11.74 -12.36
N TYR A 125 2.63 -12.95 -11.87
CA TYR A 125 1.83 -13.23 -10.68
C TYR A 125 2.67 -13.67 -9.48
N ASN A 126 3.98 -13.37 -9.50
CA ASN A 126 4.92 -13.70 -8.42
C ASN A 126 4.97 -15.20 -8.06
N LEU A 127 4.52 -16.09 -8.97
CA LEU A 127 4.47 -17.53 -8.76
C LEU A 127 5.81 -18.15 -9.21
N CYS A 128 6.73 -18.28 -8.26
CA CYS A 128 8.10 -18.75 -8.51
C CYS A 128 8.41 -20.15 -7.95
N LEU A 129 7.37 -20.96 -7.70
CA LEU A 129 7.52 -22.38 -7.33
C LEU A 129 8.26 -23.19 -8.42
N ASP A 130 8.81 -24.35 -8.05
CA ASP A 130 9.48 -25.24 -8.97
C ASP A 130 8.55 -25.67 -10.12
N ILE A 131 9.10 -25.70 -11.33
CA ILE A 131 8.32 -26.02 -12.54
C ILE A 131 7.72 -27.43 -12.47
N ALA A 132 8.38 -28.40 -11.82
CA ALA A 132 7.82 -29.73 -11.64
C ALA A 132 6.58 -29.69 -10.73
N THR A 133 6.61 -28.89 -9.67
CA THR A 133 5.45 -28.64 -8.81
C THR A 133 4.30 -28.01 -9.60
N LEU A 134 4.58 -27.02 -10.47
CA LEU A 134 3.55 -26.40 -11.31
C LEU A 134 3.00 -27.33 -12.40
N ARG A 135 3.76 -28.34 -12.83
CA ARG A 135 3.30 -29.36 -13.79
C ARG A 135 2.34 -30.37 -13.14
N SER A 136 2.52 -30.66 -11.84
CA SER A 136 1.67 -31.57 -11.06
C SER A 136 1.33 -30.98 -9.68
N PRO A 137 0.55 -29.88 -9.63
CA PRO A 137 0.28 -29.19 -8.39
C PRO A 137 -0.80 -29.91 -7.56
N PRO A 138 -0.77 -29.78 -6.22
CA PRO A 138 -1.90 -30.17 -5.37
C PRO A 138 -3.20 -29.47 -5.81
N LYS A 139 -4.34 -30.13 -5.63
CA LYS A 139 -5.65 -29.65 -6.13
C LYS A 139 -5.97 -28.20 -5.77
N PRO A 140 -5.79 -27.74 -4.52
CA PRO A 140 -6.09 -26.35 -4.17
C PRO A 140 -5.28 -25.34 -5.01
N LEU A 141 -3.99 -25.61 -5.24
CA LEU A 141 -3.13 -24.78 -6.06
C LEU A 141 -3.52 -24.88 -7.54
N LEU A 142 -3.88 -26.06 -8.03
CA LEU A 142 -4.39 -26.24 -9.39
C LEU A 142 -5.62 -25.37 -9.65
N HIS A 143 -6.55 -25.29 -8.70
CA HIS A 143 -7.75 -24.47 -8.83
C HIS A 143 -7.43 -22.98 -8.91
N ALA A 144 -6.49 -22.48 -8.11
CA ALA A 144 -6.03 -21.08 -8.19
C ALA A 144 -5.26 -20.79 -9.49
N MET A 145 -4.40 -21.71 -9.94
CA MET A 145 -3.70 -21.61 -11.22
C MET A 145 -4.69 -21.55 -12.39
N ASN A 146 -5.70 -22.42 -12.38
CA ASN A 146 -6.74 -22.42 -13.39
C ASN A 146 -7.57 -21.13 -13.36
N LEU A 147 -7.83 -20.56 -12.17
CA LEU A 147 -8.56 -19.29 -12.04
C LEU A 147 -7.82 -18.15 -12.73
N VAL A 148 -6.52 -18.00 -12.46
CA VAL A 148 -5.67 -16.97 -13.08
C VAL A 148 -5.49 -17.21 -14.56
N ALA A 149 -5.20 -18.44 -14.98
CA ALA A 149 -5.08 -18.78 -16.40
C ALA A 149 -6.39 -18.51 -17.17
N CYS A 150 -7.53 -18.84 -16.57
CA CYS A 150 -8.84 -18.55 -17.14
C CYS A 150 -9.06 -17.04 -17.29
N HIS A 151 -8.60 -16.23 -16.33
CA HIS A 151 -8.61 -14.78 -16.44
C HIS A 151 -7.75 -14.27 -17.60
N ILE A 152 -6.51 -14.75 -17.74
CA ILE A 152 -5.60 -14.39 -18.84
C ILE A 152 -6.24 -14.74 -20.19
N VAL A 153 -6.75 -15.96 -20.34
CA VAL A 153 -7.43 -16.41 -21.57
C VAL A 153 -8.64 -15.52 -21.87
N THR A 154 -9.40 -15.10 -20.84
CA THR A 154 -10.53 -14.16 -21.00
C THR A 154 -10.07 -12.85 -21.65
N LEU A 155 -8.91 -12.30 -21.26
CA LEU A 155 -8.40 -11.02 -21.78
C LEU A 155 -8.03 -11.11 -23.27
N SER A 156 -7.70 -12.30 -23.76
CA SER A 156 -7.38 -12.58 -25.17
C SER A 156 -8.53 -13.22 -25.97
N ALA A 157 -9.66 -13.51 -25.34
CA ALA A 157 -10.76 -14.24 -25.97
C ALA A 157 -11.52 -13.37 -26.97
N ASN A 158 -11.95 -13.97 -28.08
CA ASN A 158 -12.83 -13.34 -29.08
C ASN A 158 -14.19 -14.06 -29.12
N SER A 159 -15.21 -13.43 -29.69
CA SER A 159 -16.60 -13.95 -29.69
C SER A 159 -16.79 -15.25 -30.47
N ASN A 160 -15.81 -15.67 -31.28
CA ASN A 160 -15.96 -16.71 -32.29
C ASN A 160 -15.17 -17.99 -31.98
N THR A 161 -14.50 -18.09 -30.83
CA THR A 161 -13.73 -19.26 -30.41
C THR A 161 -14.27 -19.84 -29.10
N ARG A 162 -14.26 -21.17 -28.98
CA ARG A 162 -14.56 -21.88 -27.73
C ARG A 162 -13.26 -21.96 -26.91
N PRO A 163 -13.29 -21.74 -25.58
CA PRO A 163 -14.45 -21.42 -24.72
C PRO A 163 -14.95 -19.98 -24.89
N THR A 164 -16.27 -19.80 -24.86
CA THR A 164 -16.91 -18.48 -24.99
C THR A 164 -16.63 -17.61 -23.76
N LEU A 165 -16.77 -16.29 -23.91
CA LEU A 165 -16.60 -15.33 -22.81
C LEU A 165 -17.50 -15.66 -21.61
N GLN A 166 -18.76 -16.04 -21.87
CA GLN A 166 -19.73 -16.40 -20.83
C GLN A 166 -19.31 -17.67 -20.09
N GLU A 167 -18.91 -18.72 -20.81
CA GLU A 167 -18.43 -19.97 -20.19
C GLU A 167 -17.19 -19.73 -19.32
N LEU A 168 -16.29 -18.84 -19.75
CA LEU A 168 -15.10 -18.46 -18.98
C LEU A 168 -15.46 -17.66 -17.71
N VAL A 169 -16.45 -16.77 -17.77
CA VAL A 169 -16.94 -16.02 -16.59
C VAL A 169 -17.55 -16.98 -15.56
N GLU A 170 -18.38 -17.92 -16.01
CA GLU A 170 -18.97 -18.95 -15.14
C GLU A 170 -17.89 -19.84 -14.52
N LEU A 171 -16.91 -20.29 -15.31
CA LEU A 171 -15.81 -21.12 -14.83
C LEU A 171 -14.99 -20.41 -13.74
N LYS A 172 -14.68 -19.11 -13.90
CA LYS A 172 -13.98 -18.33 -12.86
C LYS A 172 -14.73 -18.32 -11.53
N SER A 173 -16.06 -18.17 -11.56
CA SER A 173 -16.87 -18.20 -10.34
C SER A 173 -16.79 -19.55 -9.61
N VAL A 174 -16.82 -20.65 -10.36
CA VAL A 174 -16.69 -22.02 -9.83
C VAL A 174 -15.28 -22.24 -9.27
N LEU A 175 -14.24 -21.83 -9.99
CA LEU A 175 -12.85 -21.98 -9.57
C LEU A 175 -12.55 -21.19 -8.30
N LEU A 176 -13.03 -19.95 -8.18
CA LEU A 176 -12.89 -19.16 -6.96
C LEU A 176 -13.56 -19.84 -5.75
N LYS A 177 -14.77 -20.39 -5.94
CA LYS A 177 -15.44 -21.18 -4.91
C LYS A 177 -14.63 -22.42 -4.50
N ARG A 178 -13.95 -23.06 -5.46
CA ARG A 178 -13.07 -24.20 -5.18
C ARG A 178 -11.81 -23.80 -4.43
N VAL A 179 -11.21 -22.65 -4.73
CA VAL A 179 -10.09 -22.11 -3.93
C VAL A 179 -10.51 -21.96 -2.46
N HIS A 180 -11.69 -21.38 -2.19
CA HIS A 180 -12.23 -21.28 -0.84
C HIS A 180 -12.43 -22.64 -0.15
N ASN A 181 -12.95 -23.63 -0.88
CA ASN A 181 -13.14 -24.97 -0.35
C ASN A 181 -11.81 -25.71 -0.14
N GLY A 182 -10.82 -25.47 -1.00
CA GLY A 182 -9.48 -26.03 -0.92
C GLY A 182 -8.75 -25.60 0.36
N ILE A 183 -8.95 -24.36 0.82
CA ILE A 183 -8.43 -23.89 2.12
C ILE A 183 -9.00 -24.75 3.26
N ARG A 184 -10.33 -24.93 3.30
CA ARG A 184 -10.98 -25.76 4.33
C ARG A 184 -10.52 -27.20 4.29
N ALA A 185 -10.50 -27.81 3.10
CA ALA A 185 -10.08 -29.19 2.92
C ALA A 185 -8.62 -29.42 3.35
N SER A 186 -7.73 -28.47 3.05
CA SER A 186 -6.32 -28.54 3.45
C SER A 186 -6.16 -28.47 4.97
N LEU A 187 -6.93 -27.59 5.64
CA LEU A 187 -6.93 -27.45 7.10
C LEU A 187 -7.54 -28.67 7.80
N GLU A 188 -8.70 -29.15 7.34
CA GLU A 188 -9.38 -30.33 7.90
C GLU A 188 -8.55 -31.60 7.75
N GLY A 189 -7.93 -31.77 6.57
CA GLY A 189 -7.11 -32.95 6.27
C GLY A 189 -5.68 -32.86 6.78
N ALA A 190 -5.22 -31.69 7.25
CA ALA A 190 -3.82 -31.38 7.51
C ALA A 190 -2.88 -31.80 6.34
N ARG A 191 -3.34 -31.59 5.10
CA ARG A 191 -2.66 -31.98 3.86
C ARG A 191 -2.53 -30.79 2.93
N ASP A 192 -1.48 -30.78 2.12
CA ASP A 192 -1.22 -29.74 1.12
C ASP A 192 -1.26 -28.32 1.71
N LEU A 193 -0.92 -28.16 3.00
CA LEU A 193 -1.14 -26.92 3.76
C LEU A 193 -0.52 -25.69 3.10
N ILE A 194 0.72 -25.81 2.60
CA ILE A 194 1.38 -24.72 1.90
C ILE A 194 0.67 -24.41 0.58
N ALA A 195 0.38 -25.44 -0.22
CA ALA A 195 -0.26 -25.26 -1.52
C ALA A 195 -1.68 -24.68 -1.39
N GLY A 196 -2.47 -25.13 -0.41
CA GLY A 196 -3.88 -24.79 -0.25
C GLY A 196 -4.19 -23.62 0.67
N VAL A 197 -3.37 -23.37 1.70
CA VAL A 197 -3.61 -22.29 2.68
C VAL A 197 -2.68 -21.10 2.45
N VAL A 198 -1.57 -21.27 1.73
CA VAL A 198 -0.65 -20.16 1.40
C VAL A 198 -0.70 -19.84 -0.10
N CYS A 199 -0.29 -20.75 -0.97
CA CYS A 199 -0.08 -20.45 -2.38
C CYS A 199 -1.39 -20.17 -3.13
N ALA A 200 -2.40 -21.03 -2.98
CA ALA A 200 -3.69 -20.87 -3.64
C ALA A 200 -4.40 -19.55 -3.27
N PRO A 201 -4.59 -19.18 -1.98
CA PRO A 201 -5.20 -17.91 -1.62
C PRO A 201 -4.35 -16.69 -2.00
N ALA A 202 -3.02 -16.74 -1.86
CA ALA A 202 -2.16 -15.62 -2.27
C ALA A 202 -2.22 -15.35 -3.79
N LEU A 203 -2.26 -16.42 -4.60
CA LEU A 203 -2.40 -16.29 -6.05
C LEU A 203 -3.81 -15.79 -6.44
N ALA A 204 -4.86 -16.29 -5.78
CA ALA A 204 -6.23 -15.83 -6.01
C ALA A 204 -6.44 -14.37 -5.57
N ALA A 205 -5.77 -13.91 -4.51
CA ALA A 205 -5.81 -12.51 -4.08
C ALA A 205 -5.28 -11.56 -5.18
N GLN A 206 -4.18 -11.92 -5.86
CA GLN A 206 -3.66 -11.12 -6.98
C GLN A 206 -4.65 -11.02 -8.14
N TYR A 207 -5.35 -12.12 -8.47
CA TYR A 207 -6.44 -12.09 -9.45
C TYR A 207 -7.58 -11.16 -8.99
N LEU A 208 -8.01 -11.27 -7.73
CA LEU A 208 -9.10 -10.45 -7.18
C LEU A 208 -8.76 -8.96 -7.20
N LEU A 209 -7.50 -8.58 -6.99
CA LEU A 209 -7.06 -7.20 -7.17
C LEU A 209 -7.24 -6.72 -8.62
N GLN A 210 -6.87 -7.54 -9.61
CA GLN A 210 -7.00 -7.18 -11.03
C GLN A 210 -8.47 -7.02 -11.47
N VAL A 211 -9.38 -7.79 -10.90
CA VAL A 211 -10.83 -7.68 -11.20
C VAL A 211 -11.57 -6.69 -10.29
N GLY A 212 -10.86 -5.89 -9.49
CA GLY A 212 -11.45 -4.82 -8.68
C GLY A 212 -12.22 -5.32 -7.45
N LYS A 213 -11.82 -6.44 -6.85
CA LYS A 213 -12.41 -7.01 -5.62
C LYS A 213 -11.46 -6.94 -4.43
N PRO A 214 -11.09 -5.73 -3.95
CA PRO A 214 -10.03 -5.54 -2.95
C PRO A 214 -10.34 -6.16 -1.58
N ALA A 215 -11.62 -6.19 -1.15
CA ALA A 215 -11.98 -6.75 0.15
C ALA A 215 -11.80 -8.27 0.20
N GLU A 216 -12.22 -8.99 -0.85
CA GLU A 216 -12.01 -10.44 -0.96
C GLU A 216 -10.52 -10.76 -1.11
N ALA A 217 -9.78 -9.94 -1.87
CA ALA A 217 -8.33 -10.06 -2.01
C ALA A 217 -7.61 -9.90 -0.67
N HIS A 218 -8.00 -8.90 0.13
CA HIS A 218 -7.43 -8.66 1.45
C HIS A 218 -7.65 -9.83 2.40
N TRP A 219 -8.86 -10.40 2.42
CA TRP A 219 -9.15 -11.56 3.25
C TRP A 219 -8.29 -12.77 2.88
N LEU A 220 -8.14 -13.06 1.59
CA LEU A 220 -7.30 -14.18 1.11
C LEU A 220 -5.81 -13.94 1.37
N ALA A 221 -5.29 -12.75 1.05
CA ALA A 221 -3.89 -12.41 1.24
C ALA A 221 -3.51 -12.40 2.73
N SER A 222 -4.33 -11.78 3.58
CA SER A 222 -4.15 -11.77 5.03
C SER A 222 -4.15 -13.19 5.60
N THR A 223 -5.05 -14.06 5.12
CA THR A 223 -5.11 -15.46 5.56
C THR A 223 -3.85 -16.21 5.17
N ALA A 224 -3.43 -16.07 3.91
CA ALA A 224 -2.24 -16.73 3.38
C ALA A 224 -0.98 -16.34 4.14
N VAL A 225 -0.76 -15.04 4.33
CA VAL A 225 0.47 -14.54 4.93
C VAL A 225 0.54 -14.81 6.43
N ARG A 226 -0.58 -14.71 7.17
CA ARG A 226 -0.62 -15.09 8.60
C ARG A 226 -0.35 -16.56 8.81
N PHE A 227 -0.87 -17.41 7.93
CA PHE A 227 -0.60 -18.84 7.99
C PHE A 227 0.88 -19.11 7.66
N ALA A 228 1.44 -18.46 6.64
CA ALA A 228 2.86 -18.55 6.31
C ALA A 228 3.78 -18.14 7.48
N VAL A 229 3.46 -17.04 8.17
CA VAL A 229 4.16 -16.61 9.40
C VAL A 229 4.04 -17.67 10.50
N SER A 230 2.83 -18.19 10.73
CA SER A 230 2.57 -19.24 11.74
C SER A 230 3.32 -20.54 11.46
N CYS A 231 3.56 -20.84 10.18
CA CYS A 231 4.39 -21.96 9.74
C CYS A 231 5.91 -21.69 9.82
N GLY A 232 6.32 -20.45 10.14
CA GLY A 232 7.72 -20.01 10.17
C GLY A 232 8.37 -19.88 8.79
N LEU A 233 7.58 -19.66 7.73
CA LEU A 233 8.15 -19.50 6.38
C LEU A 233 8.94 -18.19 6.21
N HIS A 234 8.71 -17.22 7.10
CA HIS A 234 9.42 -15.94 7.20
C HIS A 234 10.80 -16.03 7.87
N THR A 235 11.17 -17.20 8.38
CA THR A 235 12.43 -17.43 9.10
C THR A 235 13.30 -18.53 8.48
N ILE A 236 13.21 -18.74 7.16
CA ILE A 236 14.00 -19.77 6.46
C ILE A 236 15.37 -19.16 6.11
N VAL A 237 16.44 -19.60 6.79
CA VAL A 237 17.76 -18.93 6.73
C VAL A 237 18.84 -19.70 5.94
N GLY A 238 18.53 -20.88 5.39
CA GLY A 238 19.52 -21.67 4.63
C GLY A 238 19.06 -23.06 4.19
N HIS A 239 19.92 -23.75 3.44
CA HIS A 239 19.71 -25.04 2.77
C HIS A 239 19.68 -26.23 3.76
N HIS A 240 18.66 -26.29 4.62
CA HIS A 240 18.44 -27.44 5.50
C HIS A 240 17.21 -28.24 5.05
N TRP A 241 17.46 -29.42 4.47
CA TRP A 241 16.48 -30.48 4.23
C TRP A 241 17.07 -31.82 4.69
N VAL A 242 16.22 -32.78 5.04
CA VAL A 242 16.68 -34.12 5.43
C VAL A 242 17.12 -34.87 4.16
N SER A 243 18.42 -35.14 4.03
CA SER A 243 18.92 -36.00 2.95
C SER A 243 18.63 -37.46 3.29
N SER A 244 18.11 -38.23 2.33
CA SER A 244 17.83 -39.66 2.52
C SER A 244 19.10 -40.53 2.62
N ASP A 245 20.28 -39.93 2.38
CA ASP A 245 21.57 -40.62 2.31
C ASP A 245 22.37 -40.60 3.62
N ASP A 246 21.91 -39.91 4.68
CA ASP A 246 22.54 -39.94 6.01
C ASP A 246 22.16 -41.20 6.79
N ASN A 247 22.58 -42.34 6.24
CA ASN A 247 22.56 -43.63 6.91
C ASN A 247 23.99 -44.02 7.35
N THR A 248 24.76 -43.05 7.86
CA THR A 248 26.03 -43.34 8.56
C THR A 248 25.79 -43.36 10.06
N GLY A 249 25.74 -44.58 10.61
CA GLY A 249 25.79 -44.79 12.04
C GLY A 249 27.11 -44.26 12.61
N GLY A 250 27.07 -43.07 13.21
CA GLY A 250 28.21 -42.43 13.85
C GLY A 250 27.76 -41.73 15.13
N LEU A 251 28.15 -42.29 16.27
CA LEU A 251 28.00 -41.68 17.59
C LEU A 251 28.76 -40.34 17.63
N GLY A 252 28.08 -39.25 17.98
CA GLY A 252 28.70 -38.06 18.56
C GLY A 252 28.76 -36.82 17.66
N GLY A 253 27.68 -36.04 17.70
CA GLY A 253 27.68 -34.62 17.37
C GLY A 253 26.50 -33.98 18.06
N MET A 254 26.71 -33.29 19.17
CA MET A 254 25.66 -32.55 19.88
C MET A 254 25.18 -31.40 18.98
N ALA A 255 24.23 -31.68 18.09
CA ALA A 255 23.46 -30.64 17.43
C ALA A 255 22.65 -29.94 18.51
N ALA A 256 23.01 -28.68 18.76
CA ALA A 256 22.39 -27.82 19.74
C ALA A 256 20.86 -27.88 19.60
N SER A 257 20.22 -28.18 20.71
CA SER A 257 18.80 -28.04 20.90
C SER A 257 18.38 -26.58 20.69
N GLU A 258 17.91 -26.23 19.50
CA GLU A 258 17.03 -25.07 19.32
C GLU A 258 15.61 -25.55 19.03
N PRO A 259 14.69 -25.46 20.01
CA PRO A 259 13.27 -25.69 19.76
C PRO A 259 12.70 -24.43 19.09
N SER A 260 12.89 -24.30 17.78
CA SER A 260 12.20 -23.30 16.97
C SER A 260 10.82 -23.85 16.61
N GLY A 261 9.78 -23.20 17.14
CA GLY A 261 8.38 -23.66 17.11
C GLY A 261 7.70 -23.58 15.75
N THR A 262 8.28 -24.19 14.72
CA THR A 262 7.66 -24.32 13.40
C THR A 262 6.64 -25.47 13.40
N PHE A 263 5.43 -25.18 12.95
CA PHE A 263 4.36 -26.19 12.78
C PHE A 263 4.71 -27.25 11.72
N LEU A 264 5.65 -26.95 10.82
CA LEU A 264 6.04 -27.82 9.72
C LEU A 264 7.30 -28.62 10.05
N VAL A 265 7.24 -29.92 9.77
CA VAL A 265 8.41 -30.81 9.73
C VAL A 265 9.43 -30.25 8.72
N PRO A 266 10.75 -30.44 8.93
CA PRO A 266 11.76 -30.08 7.94
C PRO A 266 11.40 -30.57 6.52
N ALA A 267 11.79 -29.79 5.51
CA ALA A 267 11.52 -30.16 4.12
C ALA A 267 12.16 -31.52 3.80
N SER A 268 11.43 -32.36 3.08
CA SER A 268 11.88 -33.71 2.70
C SER A 268 12.73 -33.73 1.45
N SER A 269 12.84 -32.60 0.74
CA SER A 269 13.65 -32.45 -0.46
C SER A 269 14.05 -30.99 -0.71
N ALA A 270 15.11 -30.79 -1.48
CA ALA A 270 15.51 -29.46 -1.97
C ALA A 270 14.38 -28.75 -2.73
N ARG A 271 13.57 -29.51 -3.49
CA ARG A 271 12.40 -28.97 -4.21
C ARG A 271 11.36 -28.41 -3.24
N GLU A 272 10.99 -29.19 -2.22
CA GLU A 272 10.02 -28.74 -1.24
C GLU A 272 10.56 -27.53 -0.44
N HIS A 273 11.85 -27.51 -0.15
CA HIS A 273 12.50 -26.37 0.50
C HIS A 273 12.38 -25.10 -0.36
N HIS A 274 12.71 -25.18 -1.65
CA HIS A 274 12.53 -24.08 -2.62
C HIS A 274 11.07 -23.61 -2.68
N ASP A 275 10.12 -24.54 -2.76
CA ASP A 275 8.70 -24.19 -2.83
C ASP A 275 8.21 -23.50 -1.55
N ARG A 276 8.71 -23.87 -0.37
CA ARG A 276 8.40 -23.20 0.91
C ARG A 276 8.96 -21.77 0.95
N LEU A 277 10.19 -21.58 0.49
CA LEU A 277 10.83 -20.26 0.34
C LEU A 277 10.00 -19.37 -0.59
N MET A 278 9.59 -19.91 -1.74
CA MET A 278 8.84 -19.16 -2.75
C MET A 278 7.38 -18.91 -2.34
N ALA A 279 6.78 -19.82 -1.56
CA ALA A 279 5.46 -19.64 -0.99
C ALA A 279 5.40 -18.46 0.00
N TRP A 280 6.46 -18.26 0.80
CA TRP A 280 6.59 -17.07 1.65
C TRP A 280 6.54 -15.79 0.81
N TRP A 281 7.39 -15.68 -0.20
CA TRP A 281 7.49 -14.48 -1.01
C TRP A 281 6.23 -14.22 -1.87
N LEU A 282 5.54 -15.28 -2.28
CA LEU A 282 4.23 -15.16 -2.94
C LEU A 282 3.18 -14.55 -1.99
N ALA A 283 3.12 -15.01 -0.74
CA ALA A 283 2.19 -14.48 0.26
C ALA A 283 2.55 -13.06 0.71
N PHE A 284 3.83 -12.78 0.91
CA PHE A 284 4.36 -11.44 1.20
C PHE A 284 3.96 -10.44 0.11
N ALA A 285 4.19 -10.80 -1.17
CA ALA A 285 3.84 -9.95 -2.29
C ALA A 285 2.33 -9.71 -2.36
N ALA A 286 1.50 -10.75 -2.17
CA ALA A 286 0.05 -10.63 -2.18
C ALA A 286 -0.47 -9.67 -1.11
N ASP A 287 0.01 -9.79 0.13
CA ASP A 287 -0.40 -8.91 1.24
C ASP A 287 0.06 -7.46 1.01
N GLY A 288 1.32 -7.25 0.60
CA GLY A 288 1.84 -5.92 0.31
C GLY A 288 1.14 -5.25 -0.90
N MET A 289 0.81 -6.01 -1.95
CA MET A 289 0.05 -5.49 -3.08
C MET A 289 -1.36 -5.05 -2.66
N VAL A 290 -2.03 -5.78 -1.76
CA VAL A 290 -3.32 -5.35 -1.22
C VAL A 290 -3.16 -4.07 -0.41
N GLU A 291 -2.15 -3.96 0.44
CA GLU A 291 -1.91 -2.74 1.21
C GLU A 291 -1.68 -1.53 0.29
N ILE A 292 -0.89 -1.70 -0.76
CA ILE A 292 -0.58 -0.63 -1.72
C ILE A 292 -1.81 -0.24 -2.54
N VAL A 293 -2.52 -1.22 -3.12
CA VAL A 293 -3.62 -0.97 -4.08
C VAL A 293 -4.91 -0.59 -3.37
N ALA A 294 -5.24 -1.29 -2.28
CA ALA A 294 -6.52 -1.12 -1.58
C ALA A 294 -6.43 -0.19 -0.36
N LYS A 295 -5.23 0.24 0.03
CA LYS A 295 -4.98 0.98 1.29
C LYS A 295 -5.54 0.26 2.54
N LEU A 296 -5.64 -1.06 2.48
CA LEU A 296 -6.09 -1.88 3.60
C LEU A 296 -4.89 -2.32 4.44
N PRO A 297 -5.02 -2.42 5.77
CA PRO A 297 -3.87 -2.70 6.63
C PRO A 297 -3.26 -4.06 6.32
N SER A 298 -1.95 -4.09 6.08
CA SER A 298 -1.19 -5.33 5.92
C SER A 298 -1.28 -6.22 7.17
N ALA A 299 -1.34 -7.53 6.95
CA ALA A 299 -1.26 -8.50 8.04
C ALA A 299 0.16 -8.69 8.59
N LEU A 300 1.19 -8.22 7.86
CA LEU A 300 2.61 -8.29 8.19
C LEU A 300 3.14 -7.09 8.99
N ARG A 301 2.29 -6.12 9.33
CA ARG A 301 2.71 -4.94 10.11
C ARG A 301 3.53 -5.30 11.36
N PRO A 302 3.18 -6.31 12.19
CA PRO A 302 3.98 -6.69 13.34
C PRO A 302 5.39 -7.19 12.98
N GLU A 303 5.50 -8.00 11.93
CA GLU A 303 6.77 -8.57 11.47
C GLU A 303 7.67 -7.50 10.83
N LEU A 304 7.09 -6.58 10.05
CA LEU A 304 7.81 -5.44 9.47
C LEU A 304 8.30 -4.45 10.55
N ARG A 305 7.48 -4.17 11.57
CA ARG A 305 7.91 -3.37 12.75
C ARG A 305 9.09 -4.02 13.47
N ALA A 306 9.08 -5.35 13.61
CA ALA A 306 10.20 -6.09 14.19
C ALA A 306 11.51 -5.86 13.42
N CYS A 307 11.45 -5.82 12.08
CA CYS A 307 12.62 -5.62 11.23
C CYS A 307 13.26 -4.23 11.40
N ILE A 308 12.48 -3.19 11.69
CA ILE A 308 12.98 -1.82 11.91
C ILE A 308 13.32 -1.51 13.37
N GLY A 309 13.25 -2.50 14.27
CA GLY A 309 13.57 -2.32 15.68
C GLY A 309 12.48 -1.63 16.50
N ASP A 310 11.27 -1.45 15.95
CA ASP A 310 10.11 -0.93 16.67
C ASP A 310 9.53 -2.02 17.60
N ALA A 311 10.03 -2.02 18.84
CA ALA A 311 9.76 -3.04 19.85
C ALA A 311 8.60 -2.69 20.80
N GLU A 312 7.84 -1.60 20.56
CA GLU A 312 6.81 -1.12 21.48
C GLU A 312 5.66 -2.11 21.74
N LEU A 313 5.54 -3.16 20.91
CA LEU A 313 4.52 -4.21 21.03
C LEU A 313 5.01 -5.53 21.70
N GLY A 314 6.24 -5.57 22.24
CA GLY A 314 6.79 -6.81 22.82
C GLY A 314 7.04 -7.89 21.76
N VAL A 315 7.43 -7.46 20.57
CA VAL A 315 7.74 -8.34 19.43
C VAL A 315 9.11 -8.98 19.66
N ASP A 316 9.11 -10.29 19.93
CA ASP A 316 10.34 -11.08 20.10
C ASP A 316 11.14 -11.15 18.78
N ARG A 317 12.48 -11.31 18.87
CA ARG A 317 13.39 -11.47 17.71
C ARG A 317 12.96 -12.60 16.77
N LYS A 318 12.13 -13.54 17.25
CA LYS A 318 11.57 -14.66 16.49
C LYS A 318 10.50 -14.28 15.45
N ARG A 319 9.98 -13.05 15.46
CA ARG A 319 8.97 -12.56 14.49
C ARG A 319 9.56 -11.67 13.39
N ILE A 320 10.88 -11.64 13.30
CA ILE A 320 11.63 -10.89 12.28
C ILE A 320 11.62 -11.67 10.98
N ILE A 321 11.50 -10.97 9.85
CA ILE A 321 11.62 -11.57 8.52
C ILE A 321 13.10 -11.72 8.19
N VAL A 322 13.60 -12.94 8.30
CA VAL A 322 15.00 -13.30 7.98
C VAL A 322 15.10 -14.17 6.72
N THR A 323 13.98 -14.59 6.14
CA THR A 323 13.99 -15.28 4.85
C THR A 323 14.65 -14.41 3.78
N PRO A 324 15.66 -14.91 3.05
CA PRO A 324 16.41 -14.14 2.07
C PRO A 324 15.57 -13.86 0.81
N PHE A 325 15.79 -12.71 0.17
CA PHE A 325 15.22 -12.41 -1.13
C PHE A 325 15.69 -13.46 -2.16
N PRO A 326 14.83 -13.88 -3.08
CA PRO A 326 15.18 -14.91 -4.06
C PRO A 326 16.19 -14.40 -5.09
N LEU A 327 17.42 -14.92 -5.02
CA LEU A 327 18.49 -14.63 -5.97
C LEU A 327 18.44 -15.63 -7.14
N THR A 328 17.65 -15.32 -8.16
CA THR A 328 17.50 -16.05 -9.44
C THR A 328 17.11 -17.55 -9.36
N GLU A 329 16.46 -18.06 -10.41
CA GLU A 329 15.89 -19.43 -10.47
C GLU A 329 16.96 -20.54 -10.66
N HIS A 330 18.20 -20.17 -10.99
CA HIS A 330 19.27 -21.11 -11.37
C HIS A 330 20.15 -21.58 -10.22
N SER A 331 20.27 -20.78 -9.16
CA SER A 331 21.17 -21.00 -8.01
C SER A 331 20.81 -22.28 -7.24
N HIS A 332 19.51 -22.54 -7.04
CA HIS A 332 19.04 -23.71 -6.27
C HIS A 332 19.27 -25.07 -6.97
N LYS A 333 19.64 -25.10 -8.25
CA LYS A 333 19.84 -26.34 -9.01
C LYS A 333 21.29 -26.81 -9.07
N GLN A 334 22.25 -26.00 -8.62
CA GLN A 334 23.68 -26.32 -8.73
C GLN A 334 24.30 -26.59 -7.36
N SER A 335 24.45 -27.89 -7.07
CA SER A 335 25.37 -28.48 -6.11
C SER A 335 25.15 -28.23 -4.60
N PRO A 336 25.03 -29.28 -3.76
CA PRO A 336 25.03 -29.14 -2.30
C PRO A 336 26.37 -28.68 -1.69
N ASP A 337 27.42 -28.53 -2.52
CA ASP A 337 28.81 -28.26 -2.08
C ASP A 337 29.32 -26.84 -2.43
N GLN A 338 28.48 -25.95 -2.97
CA GLN A 338 28.91 -24.56 -3.23
C GLN A 338 28.56 -23.70 -2.00
N PRO A 339 29.49 -22.86 -1.47
CA PRO A 339 29.16 -21.95 -0.38
C PRO A 339 28.18 -20.90 -0.91
N ASP A 340 26.89 -21.09 -0.65
CA ASP A 340 25.84 -20.14 -0.98
C ASP A 340 26.08 -18.84 -0.21
N THR A 341 26.30 -17.74 -0.93
CA THR A 341 26.13 -16.41 -0.34
C THR A 341 24.63 -16.26 -0.04
N PRO A 342 24.20 -16.17 1.23
CA PRO A 342 22.80 -15.94 1.54
C PRO A 342 22.38 -14.60 0.93
N GLY A 343 21.28 -14.60 0.18
CA GLY A 343 20.75 -13.36 -0.37
C GLY A 343 20.25 -12.42 0.71
N LEU A 344 20.25 -11.12 0.43
CA LEU A 344 19.77 -10.09 1.35
C LEU A 344 18.38 -10.41 1.92
N SER A 345 18.21 -10.36 3.23
CA SER A 345 16.94 -10.32 3.94
C SER A 345 16.44 -8.87 4.10
N ILE A 346 15.22 -8.68 4.64
CA ILE A 346 14.71 -7.33 4.93
C ILE A 346 15.59 -6.64 5.99
N VAL A 347 16.09 -7.37 6.99
CA VAL A 347 16.94 -6.81 8.04
C VAL A 347 18.30 -6.39 7.47
N GLU A 348 18.95 -7.27 6.69
CA GLU A 348 20.23 -6.94 6.06
C GLU A 348 20.09 -5.74 5.12
N LEU A 349 19.00 -5.68 4.35
CA LEU A 349 18.67 -4.53 3.51
C LEU A 349 18.55 -3.22 4.30
N LEU A 350 18.05 -3.26 5.53
CA LEU A 350 17.93 -2.08 6.41
C LEU A 350 19.26 -1.70 7.08
N LEU A 351 20.12 -2.69 7.36
CA LEU A 351 21.41 -2.47 8.03
C LEU A 351 22.52 -2.03 7.06
N GLU A 352 22.46 -2.44 5.79
CA GLU A 352 23.50 -2.19 4.78
C GLU A 352 23.26 -0.91 3.95
N ILE A 353 23.12 0.25 4.60
CA ILE A 353 23.04 1.52 3.85
C ILE A 353 24.38 1.90 3.18
N HIS A 354 25.54 1.33 3.51
CA HIS A 354 26.80 1.56 2.76
C HIS A 354 27.77 0.37 2.85
N GLY A 355 27.99 -0.33 1.74
CA GLY A 355 29.32 -0.84 1.38
C GLY A 355 29.54 -2.35 1.26
N SER A 356 29.14 -2.95 0.14
CA SER A 356 30.05 -3.77 -0.68
C SER A 356 29.39 -4.11 -2.02
N SER A 357 30.06 -3.75 -3.11
CA SER A 357 29.73 -4.17 -4.47
C SER A 357 29.99 -5.66 -4.64
N GLU A 358 29.23 -6.28 -5.55
CA GLU A 358 29.25 -7.70 -5.97
C GLU A 358 28.21 -8.58 -5.27
N ASP A 359 26.92 -8.33 -5.56
CA ASP A 359 25.90 -9.35 -5.34
C ASP A 359 25.11 -9.55 -6.64
N ALA A 360 25.57 -10.50 -7.47
CA ALA A 360 25.06 -10.76 -8.81
C ALA A 360 23.58 -11.23 -8.84
N GLY A 361 22.96 -11.45 -7.68
CA GLY A 361 21.53 -11.74 -7.54
C GLY A 361 20.64 -10.50 -7.32
N ALA A 362 21.21 -9.31 -7.16
CA ALA A 362 20.49 -8.05 -6.90
C ALA A 362 19.61 -7.56 -8.08
N ASP A 363 19.81 -8.10 -9.29
CA ASP A 363 19.22 -7.57 -10.54
C ASP A 363 17.98 -8.33 -11.05
N SER A 364 17.47 -9.34 -10.31
CA SER A 364 16.22 -10.00 -10.72
C SER A 364 15.04 -9.04 -10.53
N ILE A 365 14.27 -8.80 -11.60
CA ILE A 365 13.02 -8.00 -11.56
C ILE A 365 12.08 -8.47 -10.43
N PHE A 366 12.06 -9.77 -10.14
CA PHE A 366 11.28 -10.32 -9.05
C PHE A 366 11.78 -9.86 -7.68
N ALA A 367 13.09 -9.94 -7.43
CA ALA A 367 13.70 -9.47 -6.19
C ALA A 367 13.52 -7.95 -6.02
N MET A 368 13.68 -7.17 -7.10
CA MET A 368 13.42 -5.72 -7.08
C MET A 368 11.98 -5.41 -6.67
N ARG A 369 10.98 -6.10 -7.23
CA ARG A 369 9.57 -5.91 -6.87
C ARG A 369 9.31 -6.19 -5.39
N LEU A 370 9.86 -7.28 -4.86
CA LEU A 370 9.71 -7.64 -3.45
C LEU A 370 10.39 -6.61 -2.52
N LYS A 371 11.59 -6.14 -2.88
CA LYS A 371 12.28 -5.05 -2.17
C LYS A 371 11.44 -3.76 -2.18
N SER A 372 10.90 -3.36 -3.33
CA SER A 372 10.03 -2.19 -3.43
C SER A 372 8.78 -2.31 -2.56
N ILE A 373 8.12 -3.47 -2.54
CA ILE A 373 6.96 -3.73 -1.67
C ILE A 373 7.36 -3.58 -0.20
N ALA A 374 8.50 -4.15 0.21
CA ALA A 374 9.01 -4.03 1.57
C ALA A 374 9.29 -2.56 1.96
N PHE A 375 9.96 -1.80 1.10
CA PHE A 375 10.24 -0.38 1.34
C PHE A 375 8.97 0.45 1.48
N VAL A 376 7.97 0.23 0.62
CA VAL A 376 6.69 0.95 0.70
C VAL A 376 5.96 0.62 2.01
N GLY A 377 5.92 -0.65 2.41
CA GLY A 377 5.31 -1.06 3.68
C GLY A 377 6.01 -0.43 4.89
N ILE A 378 7.35 -0.41 4.89
CA ILE A 378 8.14 0.22 5.96
C ILE A 378 7.94 1.74 6.01
N ALA A 379 7.96 2.41 4.85
CA ALA A 379 7.66 3.84 4.77
C ALA A 379 6.24 4.16 5.27
N GLY A 380 5.27 3.29 4.97
CA GLY A 380 3.92 3.37 5.48
C GLY A 380 3.85 3.27 7.01
N LEU A 381 4.60 2.36 7.62
CA LEU A 381 4.68 2.23 9.08
C LEU A 381 5.28 3.48 9.75
N LEU A 382 6.41 3.96 9.23
CA LEU A 382 7.06 5.18 9.72
C LEU A 382 6.15 6.42 9.57
N SER A 383 5.37 6.47 8.49
CA SER A 383 4.36 7.53 8.25
C SER A 383 3.14 7.38 9.15
N ASP A 384 2.64 6.17 9.40
CA ASP A 384 1.51 5.92 10.31
C ASP A 384 1.86 6.33 11.76
N ASP A 385 3.10 6.09 12.21
CA ASP A 385 3.58 6.56 13.51
C ASP A 385 3.71 8.10 13.55
N TYR A 386 3.99 8.72 12.40
CA TYR A 386 3.93 10.18 12.23
C TYR A 386 2.47 10.72 12.25
N ARG A 387 1.53 10.01 11.60
CA ARG A 387 0.09 10.33 11.53
C ARG A 387 -0.67 10.06 12.83
N ALA A 388 -0.24 9.09 13.65
CA ALA A 388 -0.79 8.88 14.99
C ALA A 388 -0.64 10.11 15.91
N GLY A 389 0.25 11.04 15.54
CA GLY A 389 0.37 12.36 16.15
C GLY A 389 -0.68 13.40 15.71
N GLN A 390 -1.32 13.28 14.54
CA GLN A 390 -2.26 14.28 14.00
C GLN A 390 -3.30 13.69 13.02
N SER A 391 -4.59 13.83 13.35
CA SER A 391 -5.77 13.38 12.57
C SER A 391 -6.29 14.50 11.66
N PHE A 392 -6.61 14.26 10.37
CA PHE A 392 -7.74 14.88 9.63
C PHE A 392 -8.12 14.17 8.32
N ALA A 393 -9.36 14.44 7.85
CA ALA A 393 -10.23 13.67 6.96
C ALA A 393 -9.96 13.82 5.45
N LEU A 394 -10.30 12.76 4.70
CA LEU A 394 -9.92 12.56 3.32
C LEU A 394 -11.02 12.86 2.29
N GLU A 395 -10.81 13.96 1.57
CA GLU A 395 -11.07 14.19 0.14
C GLU A 395 -10.01 15.16 -0.47
N ALA A 396 -9.18 15.78 0.39
CA ALA A 396 -7.97 16.55 0.05
C ALA A 396 -6.64 15.76 0.18
N GLU A 397 -6.69 14.44 0.35
CA GLU A 397 -5.62 13.64 1.00
C GLU A 397 -4.31 13.43 0.21
N TRP A 398 -4.14 14.07 -0.96
CA TRP A 398 -2.89 14.00 -1.72
C TRP A 398 -2.35 15.38 -2.18
N ILE A 399 -3.10 16.46 -1.96
CA ILE A 399 -2.65 17.82 -2.27
C ILE A 399 -2.20 18.44 -0.95
N ILE A 400 -0.90 18.42 -0.70
CA ILE A 400 -0.32 19.06 0.49
C ILE A 400 -0.47 20.58 0.32
N PRO A 401 -1.16 21.31 1.21
CA PRO A 401 -1.29 22.76 1.11
C PRO A 401 0.05 23.47 1.14
N LEU A 402 0.16 24.67 0.54
CA LEU A 402 1.39 25.47 0.58
C LEU A 402 1.90 25.69 2.01
N THR A 403 0.97 25.93 2.95
CA THR A 403 1.28 26.12 4.38
C THR A 403 2.01 24.93 4.97
N ASP A 404 1.62 23.72 4.59
CA ASP A 404 2.17 22.48 5.12
C ASP A 404 3.48 22.14 4.41
N GLN A 405 3.56 22.33 3.09
CA GLN A 405 4.82 22.20 2.34
C GLN A 405 5.89 23.15 2.88
N GLY A 406 5.52 24.41 3.12
CA GLY A 406 6.38 25.41 3.72
C GLY A 406 6.83 25.06 5.14
N SER A 407 5.89 24.64 5.99
CA SER A 407 6.19 24.23 7.37
C SER A 407 7.15 23.03 7.41
N GLN A 408 6.92 22.02 6.56
CA GLN A 408 7.79 20.85 6.43
C GLN A 408 9.20 21.24 5.94
N TRP A 409 9.29 22.12 4.93
CA TRP A 409 10.57 22.61 4.42
C TRP A 409 11.35 23.39 5.48
N VAL A 410 10.70 24.31 6.19
CA VAL A 410 11.30 25.11 7.26
C VAL A 410 11.77 24.21 8.41
N GLN A 411 10.97 23.22 8.80
CA GLN A 411 11.33 22.24 9.82
C GLN A 411 12.55 21.40 9.40
N ALA A 412 12.57 20.90 8.17
CA ALA A 412 13.70 20.12 7.64
C ALA A 412 14.99 20.96 7.58
N LYS A 413 14.89 22.25 7.23
CA LYS A 413 16.00 23.20 7.24
C LYS A 413 16.53 23.45 8.66
N HIS A 414 15.65 23.70 9.63
CA HIS A 414 16.05 23.89 11.03
C HIS A 414 16.60 22.62 11.68
N SER A 415 16.12 21.45 11.25
CA SER A 415 16.59 20.14 11.76
C SER A 415 17.86 19.65 11.05
N HIS A 416 18.46 20.47 10.17
CA HIS A 416 19.64 20.13 9.38
C HIS A 416 19.51 18.87 8.51
N LEU A 417 18.28 18.52 8.10
CA LEU A 417 18.01 17.38 7.20
C LEU A 417 18.25 17.71 5.73
N LEU A 418 18.27 19.00 5.38
CA LEU A 418 18.49 19.51 4.03
C LEU A 418 19.48 20.68 4.07
N GLU A 419 20.46 20.63 3.19
CA GLU A 419 21.34 21.77 2.93
C GLU A 419 20.66 22.72 1.95
N ALA A 420 20.55 23.98 2.35
CA ALA A 420 20.08 25.07 1.50
C ALA A 420 20.97 26.27 1.82
N PRO A 421 22.19 26.32 1.27
CA PRO A 421 23.10 27.44 1.49
C PRO A 421 22.46 28.73 0.99
N LYS A 422 22.65 29.82 1.74
CA LYS A 422 22.16 31.15 1.37
C LYS A 422 22.59 31.52 -0.06
N ASP A 423 23.86 31.24 -0.35
CA ASP A 423 24.47 31.42 -1.66
C ASP A 423 24.33 30.10 -2.43
N GLY A 424 23.55 30.10 -3.51
CA GLY A 424 23.36 28.93 -4.37
C GLY A 424 22.02 28.19 -4.23
N SER A 425 21.13 28.62 -3.33
CA SER A 425 19.76 28.08 -3.24
C SER A 425 18.72 29.08 -3.73
N LEU A 426 17.71 28.58 -4.44
CA LEU A 426 16.56 29.35 -4.94
C LEU A 426 15.26 28.75 -4.38
N ALA A 427 14.45 29.56 -3.70
CA ALA A 427 13.10 29.17 -3.31
C ALA A 427 12.12 29.53 -4.43
N ALA A 428 11.60 28.52 -5.12
CA ALA A 428 10.63 28.70 -6.20
C ALA A 428 9.20 28.37 -5.73
N PHE A 429 8.27 29.28 -5.96
CA PHE A 429 6.86 29.10 -5.62
C PHE A 429 6.01 29.06 -6.89
N PHE A 430 5.41 27.90 -7.15
CA PHE A 430 4.49 27.67 -8.26
C PHE A 430 3.27 26.87 -7.79
N ILE A 431 2.22 27.59 -7.39
CA ILE A 431 1.05 27.01 -6.74
C ILE A 431 -0.17 27.94 -6.91
N GLY A 432 -1.38 27.38 -6.84
CA GLY A 432 -2.64 28.12 -6.90
C GLY A 432 -3.64 27.58 -7.94
N ILE A 433 -3.20 26.72 -8.87
CA ILE A 433 -4.08 26.22 -9.96
C ILE A 433 -5.23 25.35 -9.45
N ASN A 434 -5.00 24.59 -8.38
CA ASN A 434 -6.02 23.76 -7.74
C ASN A 434 -7.12 24.61 -7.11
N ASP A 435 -6.76 25.75 -6.52
CA ASP A 435 -7.72 26.71 -5.96
C ASP A 435 -8.62 27.30 -7.06
N MET A 436 -8.05 27.66 -8.21
CA MET A 436 -8.81 28.16 -9.36
C MET A 436 -9.81 27.12 -9.88
N LEU A 437 -9.38 25.86 -9.99
CA LEU A 437 -10.26 24.74 -10.35
C LEU A 437 -11.36 24.54 -9.30
N GLY A 438 -11.02 24.61 -8.02
CA GLY A 438 -11.96 24.45 -6.91
C GLY A 438 -13.07 25.49 -6.88
N VAL A 439 -12.76 26.74 -7.25
CA VAL A 439 -13.74 27.84 -7.26
C VAL A 439 -14.47 28.03 -8.59
N THR A 440 -14.15 27.22 -9.62
CA THR A 440 -14.69 27.41 -10.99
C THR A 440 -16.21 27.50 -11.00
N SER A 441 -16.90 26.60 -10.28
CA SER A 441 -18.37 26.53 -10.20
C SER A 441 -18.98 27.43 -9.12
N TRP A 442 -18.19 28.15 -8.33
CA TRP A 442 -18.69 28.92 -7.20
C TRP A 442 -19.42 30.18 -7.69
N LYS A 443 -20.61 30.42 -7.12
CA LYS A 443 -21.47 31.57 -7.44
C LYS A 443 -21.76 32.46 -6.23
N ASN A 444 -21.36 32.02 -5.04
CA ASN A 444 -21.64 32.66 -3.76
C ASN A 444 -20.58 33.69 -3.33
N VAL A 445 -19.41 33.70 -3.97
CA VAL A 445 -18.38 34.72 -3.72
C VAL A 445 -18.64 35.92 -4.62
N THR A 446 -18.84 37.07 -4.00
CA THR A 446 -19.15 38.34 -4.69
C THR A 446 -17.97 39.30 -4.71
N ASP A 447 -17.02 39.16 -3.77
CA ASP A 447 -15.81 39.97 -3.67
C ASP A 447 -14.58 39.07 -3.81
N TRP A 448 -14.17 38.86 -5.06
CA TRP A 448 -13.03 38.02 -5.40
C TRP A 448 -11.68 38.66 -5.05
N ASP A 449 -11.59 40.00 -5.06
CA ASP A 449 -10.38 40.71 -4.66
C ASP A 449 -10.06 40.46 -3.19
N THR A 450 -11.06 40.59 -2.30
CA THR A 450 -10.89 40.29 -0.87
C THR A 450 -10.58 38.82 -0.65
N PHE A 451 -11.31 37.91 -1.29
CA PHE A 451 -11.09 36.46 -1.18
C PHE A 451 -9.66 36.04 -1.54
N TRP A 452 -9.17 36.49 -2.70
CA TRP A 452 -7.81 36.17 -3.13
C TRP A 452 -6.73 36.92 -2.33
N THR A 453 -7.05 38.09 -1.80
CA THR A 453 -6.15 38.80 -0.89
C THR A 453 -5.88 38.00 0.38
N GLU A 454 -6.91 37.41 0.99
CA GLU A 454 -6.78 36.53 2.17
C GLU A 454 -5.99 35.26 1.85
N ALA A 455 -6.24 34.63 0.69
CA ALA A 455 -5.45 33.48 0.25
C ALA A 455 -3.96 33.85 0.06
N LEU A 456 -3.69 35.02 -0.51
CA LEU A 456 -2.33 35.53 -0.69
C LEU A 456 -1.66 35.97 0.61
N ASP A 457 -2.42 36.35 1.65
CA ASP A 457 -1.85 36.55 3.00
C ASP A 457 -1.25 35.24 3.54
N SER A 458 -1.99 34.13 3.40
CA SER A 458 -1.48 32.81 3.78
C SER A 458 -0.25 32.40 2.96
N TYR A 459 -0.30 32.64 1.64
CA TYR A 459 0.82 32.38 0.73
C TYR A 459 2.09 33.13 1.16
N PHE A 460 1.99 34.46 1.35
CA PHE A 460 3.16 35.27 1.70
C PHE A 460 3.61 35.07 3.16
N GLY A 461 2.72 34.60 4.04
CA GLY A 461 3.12 34.09 5.35
C GLY A 461 4.13 32.94 5.25
N VAL A 462 3.95 32.02 4.30
CA VAL A 462 4.92 30.94 4.03
C VAL A 462 6.21 31.47 3.41
N VAL A 463 6.12 32.41 2.46
CA VAL A 463 7.29 33.08 1.87
C VAL A 463 8.15 33.74 2.96
N ASP A 464 7.52 34.43 3.91
CA ASP A 464 8.20 35.04 5.04
C ASP A 464 8.88 34.01 5.95
N GLN A 465 8.24 32.86 6.21
CA GLN A 465 8.87 31.77 6.97
C GLN A 465 10.12 31.24 6.26
N VAL A 466 10.07 31.04 4.94
CA VAL A 466 11.21 30.60 4.14
C VAL A 466 12.32 31.66 4.16
N TYR A 467 12.00 32.95 4.03
CA TYR A 467 12.95 34.05 4.17
C TYR A 467 13.66 34.06 5.54
N ASN A 468 12.92 33.77 6.61
CA ASN A 468 13.44 33.73 7.97
C ASN A 468 14.45 32.59 8.21
N THR A 469 14.52 31.59 7.32
CA THR A 469 15.57 30.54 7.39
C THR A 469 16.94 30.99 6.89
N GLY A 470 17.02 32.19 6.29
CA GLY A 470 18.26 32.76 5.74
C GLY A 470 18.34 32.73 4.22
N LEU A 471 17.38 32.14 3.51
CA LEU A 471 17.33 32.21 2.05
C LEU A 471 17.11 33.64 1.56
N ARG A 472 17.73 33.98 0.43
CA ARG A 472 17.67 35.31 -0.18
C ARG A 472 17.27 35.33 -1.65
N SER A 473 17.22 34.19 -2.33
CA SER A 473 16.80 34.13 -3.73
C SER A 473 15.42 33.50 -3.83
N PHE A 474 14.50 34.21 -4.47
CA PHE A 474 13.10 33.82 -4.62
C PHE A 474 12.66 33.89 -6.08
N LEU A 475 11.90 32.89 -6.52
CA LEU A 475 11.27 32.84 -7.83
C LEU A 475 9.77 32.60 -7.67
N PHE A 476 8.95 33.43 -8.32
CA PHE A 476 7.50 33.27 -8.33
C PHE A 476 6.99 33.00 -9.74
N LEU A 477 6.17 31.96 -9.90
CA LEU A 477 5.46 31.69 -11.15
C LEU A 477 4.00 32.05 -10.94
N ASN A 478 3.41 32.79 -11.89
CA ASN A 478 1.98 33.03 -11.88
C ASN A 478 1.19 31.77 -12.28
N VAL A 479 -0.14 31.79 -12.17
CA VAL A 479 -0.98 30.61 -12.44
C VAL A 479 -1.37 30.59 -13.92
N PRO A 480 -1.12 29.50 -14.66
CA PRO A 480 -1.60 29.37 -16.03
C PRO A 480 -3.12 29.15 -16.05
N SER A 481 -3.78 29.66 -17.09
CA SER A 481 -5.20 29.41 -17.30
C SER A 481 -5.42 28.03 -17.91
N LEU A 482 -6.43 27.31 -17.44
CA LEU A 482 -6.84 25.99 -17.94
C LEU A 482 -8.13 26.07 -18.76
N ASP A 483 -8.58 27.27 -19.11
CA ASP A 483 -9.81 27.51 -19.87
C ASP A 483 -9.83 26.80 -21.24
N ARG A 484 -8.64 26.51 -21.80
CA ARG A 484 -8.44 25.76 -23.04
C ARG A 484 -8.07 24.29 -22.83
N ALA A 485 -8.05 23.81 -21.59
CA ALA A 485 -7.71 22.43 -21.26
C ALA A 485 -8.86 21.47 -21.64
N PRO A 486 -8.57 20.24 -22.11
CA PRO A 486 -9.60 19.27 -22.48
C PRO A 486 -10.56 18.94 -21.33
N GLY A 487 -10.07 18.96 -20.09
CA GLY A 487 -10.85 18.70 -18.88
C GLY A 487 -11.84 19.79 -18.49
N LEU A 488 -11.74 20.99 -19.10
CA LEU A 488 -12.74 22.07 -18.96
C LEU A 488 -13.55 22.28 -20.24
N ALA A 489 -13.36 21.44 -21.27
CA ALA A 489 -14.12 21.53 -22.51
C ALA A 489 -15.62 21.36 -22.24
N GLY A 490 -16.41 22.35 -22.66
CA GLY A 490 -17.86 22.36 -22.47
C GLY A 490 -18.33 22.74 -21.06
N ASN A 491 -17.43 23.10 -20.14
CA ASN A 491 -17.82 23.59 -18.82
C ASN A 491 -18.47 24.99 -18.96
N PRO A 492 -19.72 25.19 -18.50
CA PRO A 492 -20.42 26.49 -18.64
C PRO A 492 -19.76 27.61 -17.82
N ASP A 493 -18.97 27.26 -16.81
CA ASP A 493 -18.34 28.19 -15.87
C ASP A 493 -16.86 28.44 -16.17
N VAL A 494 -16.34 27.95 -17.30
CA VAL A 494 -14.93 28.10 -17.69
C VAL A 494 -14.47 29.56 -17.77
N ALA A 495 -15.39 30.48 -18.11
CA ALA A 495 -15.10 31.92 -18.10
C ALA A 495 -14.79 32.44 -16.69
N ASN A 496 -15.40 31.87 -15.65
CA ASN A 496 -15.08 32.21 -14.27
C ASN A 496 -13.67 31.73 -13.91
N HIS A 497 -13.25 30.53 -14.34
CA HIS A 497 -11.87 30.06 -14.15
C HIS A 497 -10.85 31.06 -14.71
N ALA A 498 -11.02 31.47 -15.97
CA ALA A 498 -10.14 32.46 -16.60
C ALA A 498 -10.13 33.81 -15.86
N ALA A 499 -11.29 34.29 -15.42
CA ALA A 499 -11.40 35.52 -14.65
C ALA A 499 -10.68 35.44 -13.30
N GLN A 500 -10.84 34.34 -12.56
CA GLN A 500 -10.17 34.16 -11.26
C GLN A 500 -8.66 34.04 -11.40
N VAL A 501 -8.18 33.36 -12.45
CA VAL A 501 -6.74 33.32 -12.77
C VAL A 501 -6.20 34.74 -13.00
N GLN A 502 -6.93 35.60 -13.73
CA GLN A 502 -6.51 36.99 -13.95
C GLN A 502 -6.47 37.80 -12.65
N THR A 503 -7.52 37.73 -11.83
CA THR A 503 -7.58 38.43 -10.53
C THR A 503 -6.45 37.98 -9.61
N PHE A 504 -6.26 36.67 -9.44
CA PHE A 504 -5.20 36.10 -8.62
C PHE A 504 -3.82 36.54 -9.10
N ASN A 505 -3.53 36.43 -10.41
CA ASN A 505 -2.23 36.81 -10.96
C ASN A 505 -1.93 38.32 -10.80
N SER A 506 -2.95 39.18 -10.93
CA SER A 506 -2.80 40.63 -10.68
C SER A 506 -2.46 40.92 -9.22
N LEU A 507 -3.14 40.27 -8.27
CA LEU A 507 -2.88 40.43 -6.84
C LEU A 507 -1.53 39.84 -6.43
N LEU A 508 -1.16 38.69 -6.99
CA LEU A 508 0.15 38.06 -6.78
C LEU A 508 1.28 39.00 -7.22
N ALA A 509 1.17 39.63 -8.40
CA ALA A 509 2.16 40.60 -8.86
C ALA A 509 2.34 41.77 -7.87
N LYS A 510 1.22 42.34 -7.37
CA LYS A 510 1.26 43.41 -6.34
C LYS A 510 1.96 42.94 -5.07
N ARG A 511 1.70 41.71 -4.60
CA ARG A 511 2.35 41.14 -3.40
C ARG A 511 3.85 40.89 -3.61
N ILE A 512 4.26 40.43 -4.79
CA ILE A 512 5.67 40.26 -5.14
C ILE A 512 6.39 41.61 -5.08
N ASP A 513 5.79 42.68 -5.62
CA ASP A 513 6.36 44.03 -5.56
C ASP A 513 6.47 44.55 -4.11
N GLN A 514 5.46 44.30 -3.27
CA GLN A 514 5.53 44.62 -1.83
C GLN A 514 6.62 43.83 -1.11
N PHE A 515 6.80 42.55 -1.44
CA PHE A 515 7.86 41.71 -0.88
C PHE A 515 9.25 42.25 -1.27
N LYS A 516 9.45 42.62 -2.54
CA LYS A 516 10.69 43.26 -3.01
C LYS A 516 11.01 44.56 -2.26
N VAL A 517 10.01 45.39 -2.01
CA VAL A 517 10.18 46.66 -1.29
C VAL A 517 10.51 46.44 0.20
N SER A 518 9.88 45.44 0.83
CA SER A 518 10.02 45.15 2.26
C SER A 518 11.27 44.32 2.61
N LYS A 519 11.73 43.44 1.73
CA LYS A 519 12.89 42.55 1.92
C LYS A 519 14.00 42.89 0.93
N ARG A 520 14.59 44.08 1.07
CA ARG A 520 15.60 44.62 0.12
C ARG A 520 16.90 43.83 0.05
N ASP A 521 17.13 42.90 0.97
CA ASP A 521 18.28 41.99 0.99
C ASP A 521 18.06 40.71 0.16
N THR A 522 16.96 40.62 -0.59
CA THR A 522 16.61 39.47 -1.44
C THR A 522 16.80 39.77 -2.93
N SER A 523 17.11 38.72 -3.70
CA SER A 523 16.94 38.70 -5.16
C SER A 523 15.62 37.99 -5.49
N VAL A 524 14.77 38.65 -6.27
CA VAL A 524 13.41 38.18 -6.56
C VAL A 524 13.14 38.22 -8.05
N ALA A 525 12.97 37.04 -8.64
CA ALA A 525 12.54 36.85 -10.02
C ALA A 525 11.07 36.45 -10.08
N SER A 526 10.41 36.74 -11.21
CA SER A 526 9.05 36.32 -11.48
C SER A 526 8.93 35.87 -12.93
N PHE A 527 8.20 34.78 -13.18
CA PHE A 527 8.02 34.23 -14.52
C PHE A 527 6.54 34.14 -14.89
N ASP A 528 6.20 34.66 -16.07
CA ASP A 528 4.84 34.68 -16.62
C ASP A 528 4.55 33.41 -17.43
N ILE A 529 4.26 32.31 -16.72
CA ILE A 529 3.86 31.05 -17.36
C ILE A 529 2.45 31.16 -17.99
N ASN A 530 1.58 32.03 -17.47
CA ASN A 530 0.26 32.29 -18.05
C ASN A 530 0.38 32.85 -19.48
N GLY A 531 1.18 33.89 -19.66
CA GLY A 531 1.48 34.48 -20.97
C GLY A 531 2.21 33.52 -21.90
N LEU A 532 3.15 32.71 -21.39
CA LEU A 532 3.80 31.67 -22.19
C LEU A 532 2.80 30.62 -22.69
N MET A 533 1.93 30.11 -21.82
CA MET A 533 0.91 29.14 -22.20
C MET A 533 -0.03 29.70 -23.26
N ALA A 534 -0.50 30.95 -23.08
CA ALA A 534 -1.33 31.63 -24.07
C ALA A 534 -0.61 31.73 -25.42
N LYS A 535 0.64 32.21 -25.44
CA LYS A 535 1.45 32.33 -26.66
C LYS A 535 1.62 31.00 -27.40
N VAL A 536 1.91 29.92 -26.66
CA VAL A 536 2.08 28.58 -27.25
C VAL A 536 0.76 28.08 -27.83
N LEU A 537 -0.34 28.23 -27.10
CA LEU A 537 -1.65 27.77 -27.56
C LEU A 537 -2.19 28.64 -28.72
N ASP A 538 -1.80 29.90 -28.83
CA ASP A 538 -2.18 30.79 -29.94
C ASP A 538 -1.39 30.53 -31.22
N SER A 539 -0.16 30.00 -31.11
CA SER A 539 0.71 29.72 -32.27
C SER A 539 1.44 28.38 -32.11
N PRO A 540 0.73 27.24 -31.97
CA PRO A 540 1.30 25.97 -31.55
C PRO A 540 2.37 25.42 -32.49
N SER A 541 2.22 25.65 -33.80
CA SER A 541 3.17 25.18 -34.82
C SER A 541 4.56 25.82 -34.69
N GLU A 542 4.66 27.07 -34.23
CA GLU A 542 5.95 27.74 -33.99
C GLU A 542 6.75 27.07 -32.87
N PHE A 543 6.03 26.44 -31.93
CA PHE A 543 6.60 25.67 -30.83
C PHE A 543 6.60 24.15 -31.12
N GLY A 544 6.13 23.78 -32.31
CA GLY A 544 6.06 22.44 -32.90
C GLY A 544 5.03 21.50 -32.28
N PHE A 545 3.94 22.04 -31.75
CA PHE A 545 2.73 21.30 -31.43
C PHE A 545 1.77 21.28 -32.62
N THR A 546 1.11 20.15 -32.86
CA THR A 546 0.07 20.01 -33.89
C THR A 546 -1.31 19.77 -33.28
N ASN A 547 -1.38 19.28 -32.03
CA ASN A 547 -2.63 19.03 -31.32
C ASN A 547 -2.69 19.77 -29.97
N THR A 548 -3.63 20.71 -29.84
CA THR A 548 -3.87 21.51 -28.63
C THR A 548 -5.25 21.30 -28.00
N THR A 549 -6.08 20.43 -28.58
CA THR A 549 -7.47 20.18 -28.14
C THR A 549 -7.69 18.77 -27.62
N GLY A 550 -6.92 17.79 -28.13
CA GLY A 550 -6.84 16.45 -27.58
C GLY A 550 -5.73 16.32 -26.55
N PHE A 551 -5.71 15.18 -25.85
CA PHE A 551 -4.64 14.80 -24.93
C PHE A 551 -4.14 13.39 -25.23
N CYS A 552 -2.90 13.09 -24.84
CA CYS A 552 -2.33 11.76 -24.96
C CYS A 552 -1.34 11.48 -23.82
N GLN A 553 -1.54 10.36 -23.10
CA GLN A 553 -0.56 9.85 -22.13
C GLN A 553 0.57 9.11 -22.86
N CYS A 554 1.21 9.79 -23.81
CA CYS A 554 2.24 9.22 -24.66
C CYS A 554 3.39 10.22 -24.84
N LEU A 555 4.55 9.70 -25.26
CA LEU A 555 5.75 10.50 -25.54
C LEU A 555 5.65 11.26 -26.88
N ASP A 556 4.45 11.41 -27.44
CA ASP A 556 4.26 12.04 -28.74
C ASP A 556 4.53 13.55 -28.63
N PRO A 557 5.56 14.07 -29.33
CA PRO A 557 5.94 15.48 -29.26
C PRO A 557 4.91 16.42 -29.91
N GLU A 558 3.88 15.89 -30.57
CA GLU A 558 2.85 16.63 -31.27
C GLU A 558 1.73 17.19 -30.37
N TYR A 559 1.51 16.57 -29.20
CA TYR A 559 0.44 16.95 -28.26
C TYR A 559 0.91 18.01 -27.25
N PHE A 560 0.08 19.02 -27.05
CA PHE A 560 0.27 19.98 -25.96
C PHE A 560 -0.19 19.40 -24.61
N TRP A 561 -1.32 18.68 -24.57
CA TRP A 561 -1.88 18.11 -23.34
C TRP A 561 -1.50 16.63 -23.17
N ASN A 562 -0.99 16.27 -22.00
CA ASN A 562 -0.69 14.89 -21.62
C ASN A 562 -1.94 14.16 -21.08
N ASP A 563 -2.74 14.88 -20.30
CA ASP A 563 -4.02 14.42 -19.78
C ASP A 563 -5.04 15.58 -19.81
N PRO A 564 -6.26 15.43 -19.28
CA PRO A 564 -7.26 16.49 -19.34
C PRO A 564 -6.84 17.85 -18.73
N TYR A 565 -5.83 17.91 -17.87
CA TYR A 565 -5.43 19.14 -17.16
C TYR A 565 -3.94 19.47 -17.28
N HIS A 566 -3.08 18.50 -17.55
CA HIS A 566 -1.62 18.68 -17.51
C HIS A 566 -1.01 18.76 -18.91
N PRO A 567 -0.10 19.70 -19.17
CA PRO A 567 0.63 19.79 -20.43
C PRO A 567 1.73 18.72 -20.54
N THR A 568 2.25 18.49 -21.74
CA THR A 568 3.34 17.54 -21.99
C THR A 568 4.70 18.08 -21.57
N GLU A 569 5.69 17.18 -21.45
CA GLU A 569 7.09 17.50 -21.14
C GLU A 569 7.65 18.61 -22.04
N ARG A 570 7.25 18.65 -23.32
CA ARG A 570 7.71 19.64 -24.28
C ARG A 570 7.37 21.07 -23.86
N PHE A 571 6.16 21.30 -23.36
CA PHE A 571 5.79 22.61 -22.81
C PHE A 571 6.60 22.92 -21.54
N HIS A 572 6.80 21.94 -20.66
CA HIS A 572 7.65 22.10 -19.49
C HIS A 572 9.11 22.48 -19.83
N ARG A 573 9.66 22.00 -20.95
CA ARG A 573 10.99 22.45 -21.45
C ARG A 573 10.99 23.92 -21.86
N LEU A 574 9.90 24.43 -22.47
CA LEU A 574 9.76 25.85 -22.79
C LEU A 574 9.69 26.70 -21.52
N VAL A 575 8.96 26.23 -20.51
CA VAL A 575 8.89 26.87 -19.18
C VAL A 575 10.28 26.91 -18.55
N ALA A 576 11.01 25.79 -18.53
CA ALA A 576 12.36 25.72 -17.95
C ALA A 576 13.33 26.69 -18.64
N SER A 577 13.33 26.74 -19.98
CA SER A 577 14.13 27.70 -20.75
C SER A 577 13.77 29.15 -20.44
N GLY A 578 12.47 29.46 -20.33
CA GLY A 578 12.00 30.80 -19.99
C GLY A 578 12.41 31.22 -18.57
N VAL A 579 12.28 30.32 -17.60
CA VAL A 579 12.72 30.56 -16.22
C VAL A 579 14.23 30.81 -16.17
N LEU A 580 15.03 30.01 -16.89
CA LEU A 580 16.48 30.20 -16.97
C LEU A 580 16.82 31.61 -17.48
N SER A 581 16.19 32.06 -18.57
CA SER A 581 16.40 33.39 -19.12
C SER A 581 16.01 34.52 -18.15
N GLU A 582 15.00 34.35 -17.29
CA GLU A 582 14.66 35.34 -16.27
C GLU A 582 15.65 35.36 -15.10
N LEU A 583 16.16 34.18 -14.71
CA LEU A 583 17.19 34.09 -13.67
C LEU A 583 18.51 34.70 -14.12
N GLU A 584 18.91 34.53 -15.39
CA GLU A 584 20.10 35.15 -15.99
C GLU A 584 20.02 36.69 -16.07
N LYS A 585 18.82 37.27 -16.11
CA LYS A 585 18.63 38.73 -16.04
C LYS A 585 18.68 39.28 -14.60
N SER A 586 18.43 38.41 -13.62
CA SER A 586 18.23 38.78 -12.21
C SER A 586 19.48 38.55 -11.34
N GLY A 587 20.48 37.84 -11.87
CA GLY A 587 21.83 37.71 -11.30
C GLY A 587 22.79 38.72 -11.91
#